data_AF-A0A1H9RTB7-F1
#
_entry.id   AF-A0A1H9RTB7-F1
#
_cell.length_a   1.000
_cell.length_b   1.000
_cell.length_c   1.000
_cell.angle_alpha   90.00
_cell.angle_beta   90.00
_cell.angle_gamma   90.00
#
_symmetry.space_group_name_H-M   'P 1'
#
loop_
_entity.id
_entity.type
_entity.pdbx_description
1 polymer ?
#
loop_
_entity_poly.entity_id
_entity_poly.type
_entity_poly.pdbx_seq_one_letter_code
_entity_poly.pdbx_strand_id
1 'polypeptide(L)' 'MKNDFTMVLGPDSSANLLEVGFINSKDQDVIVHAMSARPKFLR' A
#
# COMPACT_ATOMS: atom_id res chain seq x y z
N MET A 1 -6.17 -20.84 -1.30
CA MET A 1 -5.07 -19.86 -1.11
C MET A 1 -5.69 -18.60 -0.56
N LYS A 2 -5.29 -18.18 0.63
CA LYS A 2 -5.73 -16.90 1.18
C LYS A 2 -4.92 -15.81 0.48
N ASN A 3 -5.56 -14.73 0.05
CA ASN A 3 -4.87 -13.61 -0.56
C ASN A 3 -4.06 -12.88 0.53
N ASP A 4 -2.79 -13.22 0.69
CA ASP A 4 -1.90 -12.57 1.67
C ASP A 4 -1.47 -11.16 1.21
N PHE A 5 -2.03 -10.67 0.10
CA PHE A 5 -1.77 -9.35 -0.46
C PHE A 5 -2.77 -8.32 0.07
N THR A 6 -2.25 -7.27 0.69
CA THR A 6 -3.02 -6.14 1.24
C THR A 6 -2.64 -4.84 0.54
N MET A 7 -3.65 -4.03 0.25
CA MET A 7 -3.49 -2.67 -0.28
C MET A 7 -3.82 -1.65 0.81
N VAL A 8 -2.90 -0.71 1.06
CA VAL A 8 -3.11 0.43 1.97
C VAL A 8 -2.98 1.72 1.18
N LEU A 9 -3.88 2.66 1.48
CA LEU A 9 -3.80 4.04 1.02
C LEU A 9 -3.65 4.98 2.21
N GLY A 10 -2.72 5.91 2.13
CA GLY A 10 -2.49 6.87 3.20
C GLY A 10 -1.44 7.93 2.85
N PRO A 11 -1.38 9.02 3.64
CA PRO A 11 -0.39 10.06 3.46
C PRO A 11 1.00 9.59 3.89
N ASP A 12 2.04 10.08 3.21
CA ASP A 12 3.40 10.06 3.72
C ASP A 12 3.67 11.24 4.67
N SER A 13 4.92 11.36 5.15
CA SER A 13 5.35 12.46 6.04
C SER A 13 5.29 13.86 5.39
N SER A 14 5.21 13.93 4.07
CA SER A 14 5.07 15.16 3.29
C SER A 14 3.64 15.39 2.79
N ALA A 15 2.67 14.64 3.31
CA ALA A 15 1.25 14.68 2.93
C ALA A 15 0.96 14.28 1.47
N ASN A 16 1.87 13.55 0.81
CA ASN A 16 1.57 12.93 -0.47
C ASN A 16 0.73 11.67 -0.23
N LEU A 17 -0.39 11.51 -0.93
CA LEU A 17 -1.18 10.28 -0.86
C LEU A 17 -0.46 9.16 -1.60
N LEU A 18 -0.21 8.04 -0.93
CA LEU A 18 0.46 6.86 -1.47
C LEU A 18 -0.50 5.67 -1.55
N GLU A 19 -0.23 4.80 -2.52
CA GLU A 19 -0.81 3.47 -2.70
C GLU A 19 0.31 2.45 -2.49
N VAL A 20 0.19 1.60 -1.46
CA VAL A 20 1.20 0.59 -1.09
C VAL A 20 0.55 -0.79 -1.07
N GLY A 21 1.10 -1.70 -1.88
CA GLY A 21 0.73 -3.11 -1.88
C GLY A 21 1.81 -3.94 -1.19
N PHE A 22 1.43 -4.70 -0.18
CA PHE A 22 2.35 -5.55 0.57
C PHE A 22 1.79 -6.94 0.83
N ILE A 23 2.69 -7.89 1.07
CA ILE A 23 2.35 -9.23 1.52
C ILE A 23 2.68 -9.32 3.00
N ASN A 24 1.68 -9.67 3.83
CA ASN A 24 1.92 -9.95 5.24
C ASN A 24 2.41 -11.39 5.37
N SER A 25 3.68 -11.56 5.71
CA SER A 25 4.23 -12.86 6.12
C SER A 25 4.39 -12.86 7.64
N LYS A 26 4.43 -14.05 8.26
CA LYS A 26 4.57 -14.19 9.73
C LYS A 26 5.73 -13.39 10.32
N ASP A 27 6.83 -13.29 9.56
CA ASP A 27 8.09 -12.74 10.07
C ASP A 27 8.40 -11.34 9.50
N GLN A 28 7.77 -10.96 8.38
CA GLN A 28 8.02 -9.68 7.72
C GLN A 28 6.90 -9.27 6.77
N ASP A 29 6.68 -7.96 6.67
CA ASP A 29 5.90 -7.37 5.59
C ASP A 29 6.81 -7.13 4.38
N VAL A 30 6.43 -7.66 3.22
CA VAL A 30 7.16 -7.45 1.97
C VAL A 30 6.39 -6.46 1.12
N ILE A 31 6.96 -5.27 0.90
CA ILE A 31 6.40 -4.29 -0.03
C ILE A 31 6.60 -4.80 -1.45
N VAL A 32 5.51 -5.03 -2.17
CA VAL A 32 5.52 -5.46 -3.58
C VAL A 32 5.54 -4.25 -4.50
N HIS A 33 4.83 -3.18 -4.14
CA HIS A 33 4.89 -1.90 -4.84
C HIS A 33 4.51 -0.73 -3.93
N ALA A 34 5.05 0.44 -4.22
CA ALA A 34 4.68 1.71 -3.60
C ALA A 34 4.72 2.81 -4.68
N MET A 35 3.66 3.59 -4.80
CA MET A 35 3.54 4.68 -5.76
C MET A 35 2.64 5.80 -5.23
N SER A 36 2.68 6.97 -5.86
CA SER A 36 1.65 8.00 -5.64
C SER A 36 0.26 7.41 -5.93
N ALA A 37 -0.69 7.67 -5.03
CA ALA A 37 -2.04 7.17 -5.17
C ALA A 37 -2.68 7.75 -6.44
N ARG A 38 -3.35 6.86 -7.20
CA ARG A 38 -4.04 7.27 -8.43
C ARG A 38 -5.18 8.24 -8.12
N PRO A 39 -5.47 9.23 -8.98
CA PRO A 39 -6.51 10.23 -8.73
C PRO A 39 -7.91 9.68 -8.41
N LYS A 40 -8.22 8.45 -8.83
CA LYS A 40 -9.49 7.78 -8.52
C LYS A 40 -9.75 7.58 -7.02
N PHE A 41 -8.71 7.65 -6.18
CA PHE A 41 -8.79 7.50 -4.73
C PHE A 41 -8.92 8.84 -3.99
N LEU A 42 -8.85 9.98 -4.69
CA LEU A 42 -8.98 11.33 -4.13
C LEU A 42 -10.42 11.86 -4.16
N ARG A 43 -11.42 10.96 -4.13
CA ARG A 43 -12.83 11.32 -4.21
C ARG A 43 -13.45 11.54 -2.84
#